data_AF-A0A177HYQ0-F1
#
_entry.id   AF-A0A177HYQ0-F1
#
_cell.length_a   1.000
_cell.length_b   1.000
_cell.length_c   1.000
_cell.angle_alpha   90.00
_cell.angle_beta   90.00
_cell.angle_gamma   90.00
#
_symmetry.space_group_name_H-M   'P 1'
#
loop_
_entity.id
_entity.type
_entity.pdbx_description
1 polymer ?
#
loop_
_entity_poly.entity_id
_entity_poly.type
_entity_poly.pdbx_seq_one_letter_code
_entity_poly.pdbx_strand_id
1 'polypeptide(L)'
;MTGGRDKLMELLQRAGLEIAGDWRTEEVLPPRAAWRPIVAGETTPTVSVRGDQPDLVAELNAQWHRLATESGILGEDGVFFIDVAGDWTGCAPRRWTRVRLTSRWDLAGVLGERPGQPEFVTLSMDGNTLLGATTEEDEIWLIAVDQIRERQKAAAQVAAQETPQERAAAWASLLQGSGPSKRLREIWAHGLALNPATPDALRAGLLGLSHFLLWRRLPAAVVEAAIVHPEWKVRQLLAEAQPDLAAEQWARLILGEQDARHRWILTPPSRNLLRYADDPNPRMRRLALDDPESTAELVERFSWDSDEEVRHRAASDPRLMPESAVRLLDDPHERVRNAAARHPRLPARVLVRLLRDTDTAQTAAQNPALPISVMEQMFRRIQPPTSATRSSEPVDRCLFRSF
;
A
#
# COMPACT_ATOMS: atom_id res chain seq x y z
N MET A 1 22.99 0.30 8.36
CA MET A 1 23.04 -1.16 8.14
C MET A 1 24.38 -1.48 7.49
N THR A 2 25.44 -1.74 8.26
CA THR A 2 26.79 -2.04 7.74
C THR A 2 27.10 -3.53 7.71
N GLY A 3 26.66 -4.28 8.74
CA GLY A 3 26.99 -5.69 9.02
C GLY A 3 26.65 -6.76 7.97
N GLY A 4 26.20 -6.37 6.77
CA GLY A 4 26.26 -7.22 5.59
C GLY A 4 27.62 -7.12 4.87
N ARG A 5 28.18 -5.92 4.70
CA ARG A 5 29.52 -5.71 4.12
C ARG A 5 30.59 -6.30 5.04
N ASP A 6 30.47 -6.04 6.34
CA ASP A 6 31.44 -6.48 7.34
C ASP A 6 31.56 -8.03 7.36
N LYS A 7 30.42 -8.74 7.36
CA LYS A 7 30.38 -10.21 7.24
C LYS A 7 30.93 -10.75 5.92
N LEU A 8 30.69 -10.06 4.80
CA LEU A 8 31.26 -10.46 3.50
C LEU A 8 32.79 -10.34 3.51
N MET A 9 33.32 -9.29 4.14
CA MET A 9 34.77 -9.10 4.27
C MET A 9 35.40 -10.20 5.12
N GLU A 10 34.79 -10.56 6.26
CA GLU A 10 35.23 -11.69 7.09
C GLU A 10 35.17 -13.05 6.34
N LEU A 11 34.11 -13.27 5.55
CA LEU A 11 33.94 -14.51 4.78
C LEU A 11 35.00 -14.66 3.68
N LEU A 12 35.28 -13.59 2.94
CA LEU A 12 36.31 -13.58 1.89
C LEU A 12 37.71 -13.76 2.50
N GLN A 13 38.02 -13.09 3.62
CA GLN A 13 39.28 -13.27 4.34
C GLN A 13 39.47 -14.72 4.82
N ARG A 14 38.41 -15.36 5.33
CA ARG A 14 38.43 -16.78 5.71
C ARG A 14 38.67 -17.73 4.53
N ALA A 15 38.22 -17.37 3.33
CA ALA A 15 38.47 -18.12 2.11
C ALA A 15 39.89 -17.89 1.53
N GLY A 16 40.70 -17.03 2.15
CA GLY A 16 42.04 -16.65 1.68
C GLY A 16 42.04 -15.60 0.57
N LEU A 17 41.04 -14.71 0.55
CA LEU A 17 40.88 -13.64 -0.43
C LEU A 17 41.12 -12.25 0.18
N GLU A 18 42.12 -11.53 -0.32
CA GLU A 18 42.43 -10.14 0.06
C GLU A 18 41.68 -9.14 -0.82
N ILE A 19 41.07 -8.09 -0.26
CA ILE A 19 40.30 -7.11 -1.03
C ILE A 19 41.23 -6.09 -1.69
N ALA A 20 41.25 -6.07 -3.03
CA ALA A 20 42.18 -5.29 -3.86
C ALA A 20 41.66 -3.88 -4.24
N GLY A 21 41.01 -3.20 -3.28
CA GLY A 21 40.45 -1.84 -3.44
C GLY A 21 39.04 -1.77 -4.05
N ASP A 22 38.44 -0.58 -4.01
CA ASP A 22 37.11 -0.32 -4.60
C ASP A 22 37.19 -0.17 -6.14
N TRP A 23 36.13 -0.59 -6.85
CA TRP A 23 36.03 -0.54 -8.31
C TRP A 23 34.64 -0.08 -8.79
N ARG A 24 34.53 0.46 -10.02
CA ARG A 24 33.26 0.84 -10.65
C ARG A 24 32.64 -0.32 -11.41
N THR A 25 31.48 -0.79 -10.95
CA THR A 25 30.72 -1.90 -11.54
C THR A 25 30.05 -1.59 -12.88
N GLU A 26 30.45 -0.52 -13.57
CA GLU A 26 29.85 -0.02 -14.81
C GLU A 26 30.59 -0.52 -16.07
N GLU A 27 31.84 -0.95 -15.94
CA GLU A 27 32.72 -1.35 -17.05
C GLU A 27 32.72 -2.87 -17.34
N VAL A 28 32.14 -3.67 -16.43
CA VAL A 28 32.10 -5.13 -16.46
C VAL A 28 30.67 -5.66 -16.30
N LEU A 29 30.42 -6.90 -16.73
CA LEU A 29 29.11 -7.55 -16.64
C LEU A 29 28.61 -7.56 -15.17
N PRO A 30 27.42 -7.00 -14.83
CA PRO A 30 26.96 -6.98 -13.45
C PRO A 30 26.74 -8.38 -12.88
N PRO A 31 26.95 -8.64 -11.57
CA PRO A 31 26.89 -9.99 -11.00
C PRO A 31 25.60 -10.75 -11.30
N ARG A 32 24.43 -10.08 -11.20
CA ARG A 32 23.12 -10.67 -11.54
C ARG A 32 22.98 -11.14 -12.99
N ALA A 33 23.81 -10.65 -13.90
CA ALA A 33 23.87 -11.12 -15.30
C ALA A 33 24.97 -12.17 -15.50
N ALA A 34 26.05 -12.13 -14.71
CA ALA A 34 27.10 -13.15 -14.69
C ALA A 34 26.62 -14.50 -14.14
N TRP A 35 25.69 -14.52 -13.19
CA TRP A 35 25.06 -15.75 -12.69
C TRP A 35 24.22 -16.48 -13.77
N ARG A 36 23.64 -15.78 -14.75
CA ARG A 36 22.70 -16.36 -15.73
C ARG A 36 23.23 -17.58 -16.50
N PRO A 37 24.43 -17.56 -17.13
CA PRO A 37 24.98 -18.75 -17.80
C PRO A 37 25.43 -19.85 -16.84
N ILE A 38 25.51 -19.59 -15.53
CA ILE A 38 25.89 -20.58 -14.52
C ILE A 38 24.66 -21.35 -14.04
N VAL A 39 23.55 -20.67 -13.73
CA VAL A 39 22.32 -21.29 -13.15
C VAL A 39 21.19 -21.50 -14.16
N ALA A 40 21.49 -21.65 -15.45
CA ALA A 40 20.48 -21.99 -16.45
C ALA A 40 20.31 -23.52 -16.54
N GLY A 41 19.08 -24.03 -16.57
CA GLY A 41 18.81 -25.48 -16.63
C GLY A 41 19.22 -26.19 -17.93
N GLU A 42 19.81 -25.46 -18.89
CA GLU A 42 20.42 -25.98 -20.12
C GLU A 42 21.96 -25.90 -20.08
N THR A 43 22.55 -25.36 -19.01
CA THR A 43 24.00 -25.25 -18.85
C THR A 43 24.64 -26.62 -18.66
N THR A 44 25.69 -26.89 -19.44
CA THR A 44 26.56 -28.05 -19.24
C THR A 44 27.78 -27.67 -18.41
N PRO A 45 28.16 -28.45 -17.37
CA PRO A 45 29.35 -28.17 -16.59
C PRO A 45 30.63 -28.40 -17.40
N THR A 46 31.65 -27.58 -17.15
CA THR A 46 33.01 -27.80 -17.70
C THR A 46 33.73 -28.91 -16.94
N VAL A 47 33.47 -29.00 -15.63
CA VAL A 47 33.81 -30.15 -14.77
C VAL A 47 32.62 -30.37 -13.83
N SER A 48 32.16 -31.61 -13.70
CA SER A 48 31.28 -32.02 -12.61
C SER A 48 32.07 -32.88 -11.62
N VAL A 49 31.80 -32.71 -10.33
CA VAL A 49 32.41 -33.44 -9.22
C VAL A 49 31.28 -33.99 -8.34
N ARG A 50 31.27 -35.30 -8.07
CA ARG A 50 30.20 -35.93 -7.28
C ARG A 50 30.28 -35.53 -5.80
N GLY A 51 29.13 -35.23 -5.20
CA GLY A 51 29.04 -34.88 -3.77
C GLY A 51 29.44 -36.00 -2.80
N ASP A 52 29.58 -37.24 -3.27
CA ASP A 52 29.99 -38.41 -2.48
C ASP A 52 31.50 -38.73 -2.56
N GLN A 53 32.30 -37.92 -3.26
CA GLN A 53 33.72 -38.18 -3.44
C GLN A 53 34.54 -37.94 -2.15
N PRO A 54 35.50 -38.82 -1.80
CA PRO A 54 36.48 -38.51 -0.75
C PRO A 54 37.31 -37.27 -1.11
N ASP A 55 37.64 -36.46 -0.10
CA ASP A 55 38.41 -35.21 -0.22
C ASP A 55 37.81 -34.15 -1.18
N LEU A 56 36.48 -34.19 -1.41
CA LEU A 56 35.69 -33.30 -2.26
C LEU A 56 36.13 -31.82 -2.27
N VAL A 57 36.37 -31.22 -1.09
CA VAL A 57 36.79 -29.81 -0.96
C VAL A 57 38.15 -29.56 -1.61
N ALA A 58 39.10 -30.50 -1.46
CA ALA A 58 40.42 -30.39 -2.05
C ALA A 58 40.35 -30.55 -3.58
N GLU A 59 39.56 -31.50 -4.09
CA GLU A 59 39.36 -31.71 -5.52
C GLU A 59 38.66 -30.50 -6.17
N LEU A 60 37.58 -29.97 -5.56
CA LEU A 60 36.88 -28.78 -6.04
C LEU A 60 37.79 -27.55 -6.09
N ASN A 61 38.60 -27.32 -5.05
CA ASN A 61 39.61 -26.26 -5.06
C ASN A 61 40.63 -26.49 -6.18
N ALA A 62 41.19 -27.70 -6.33
CA ALA A 62 42.16 -28.02 -7.37
C ALA A 62 41.60 -27.81 -8.80
N GLN A 63 40.38 -28.28 -9.07
CA GLN A 63 39.72 -28.10 -10.36
C GLN A 63 39.36 -26.64 -10.63
N TRP A 64 38.88 -25.89 -9.62
CA TRP A 64 38.63 -24.46 -9.76
C TRP A 64 39.92 -23.70 -10.08
N HIS A 65 41.01 -23.93 -9.34
CA HIS A 65 42.29 -23.22 -9.57
C HIS A 65 42.88 -23.56 -10.94
N ARG A 66 42.78 -24.82 -11.37
CA ARG A 66 43.18 -25.28 -12.71
C ARG A 66 42.41 -24.49 -13.78
N LEU A 67 41.08 -24.51 -13.76
CA LEU A 67 40.23 -23.78 -14.70
C LEU A 67 40.46 -22.26 -14.65
N ALA A 68 40.62 -21.67 -13.46
CA ALA A 68 40.85 -20.24 -13.27
C ALA A 68 42.21 -19.78 -13.82
N THR A 69 43.22 -20.65 -13.81
CA THR A 69 44.53 -20.42 -14.43
C THR A 69 44.45 -20.62 -15.95
N GLU A 70 43.92 -21.76 -16.41
CA GLU A 70 43.78 -22.08 -17.85
C GLU A 70 42.94 -21.05 -18.61
N SER A 71 41.91 -20.49 -17.97
CA SER A 71 40.97 -19.54 -18.59
C SER A 71 41.33 -18.06 -18.36
N GLY A 72 42.47 -17.77 -17.73
CA GLY A 72 42.95 -16.39 -17.52
C GLY A 72 42.15 -15.54 -16.53
N ILE A 73 41.44 -16.16 -15.58
CA ILE A 73 40.78 -15.42 -14.48
C ILE A 73 41.82 -14.96 -13.46
N LEU A 74 42.79 -15.82 -13.14
CA LEU A 74 43.97 -15.47 -12.36
C LEU A 74 44.99 -14.79 -13.30
N GLY A 75 44.90 -13.46 -13.43
CA GLY A 75 45.94 -12.65 -14.08
C GLY A 75 47.25 -12.58 -13.28
N GLU A 76 48.27 -11.94 -13.82
CA GLU A 76 49.65 -11.92 -13.25
C GLU A 76 49.72 -11.51 -11.77
N ASP A 77 48.91 -10.54 -11.33
CA ASP A 77 48.83 -10.07 -9.93
C ASP A 77 48.02 -11.00 -8.99
N GLY A 78 47.44 -12.09 -9.50
CA GLY A 78 46.50 -12.97 -8.79
C GLY A 78 45.14 -12.33 -8.48
N VAL A 79 44.78 -11.23 -9.15
CA VAL A 79 43.59 -10.41 -8.87
C VAL A 79 42.45 -10.71 -9.84
N PHE A 80 41.24 -10.86 -9.32
CA PHE A 80 40.00 -11.12 -10.05
C PHE A 80 38.77 -10.52 -9.35
N PHE A 81 37.57 -10.71 -9.89
CA PHE A 81 36.30 -10.30 -9.27
C PHE A 81 35.50 -11.50 -8.79
N ILE A 82 34.81 -11.39 -7.64
CA ILE A 82 33.94 -12.43 -7.08
C ILE A 82 32.59 -11.87 -6.57
N ASP A 83 31.51 -12.64 -6.76
CA ASP A 83 30.19 -12.46 -6.15
C ASP A 83 29.76 -13.81 -5.56
N VAL A 84 29.41 -13.83 -4.27
CA VAL A 84 29.04 -15.05 -3.52
C VAL A 84 27.53 -15.05 -3.33
N ALA A 85 26.91 -16.22 -3.36
CA ALA A 85 25.47 -16.36 -3.15
C ALA A 85 25.03 -16.04 -1.70
N GLY A 86 23.77 -16.32 -1.40
CA GLY A 86 23.16 -16.04 -0.10
C GLY A 86 22.24 -14.83 -0.02
N ASP A 87 21.69 -14.65 1.18
CA ASP A 87 20.53 -13.81 1.52
C ASP A 87 20.88 -12.31 1.67
N TRP A 88 21.39 -11.73 0.58
CA TRP A 88 21.68 -10.30 0.46
C TRP A 88 20.39 -9.46 0.35
N THR A 89 19.61 -9.44 1.43
CA THR A 89 18.24 -8.90 1.60
C THR A 89 18.12 -7.37 1.54
N GLY A 90 19.11 -6.67 0.98
CA GLY A 90 19.12 -5.22 0.83
C GLY A 90 18.60 -4.75 -0.54
N CYS A 91 17.98 -3.57 -0.58
CA CYS A 91 17.59 -2.89 -1.84
C CYS A 91 18.78 -2.31 -2.63
N ALA A 92 20.02 -2.50 -2.16
CA ALA A 92 21.23 -2.10 -2.86
C ALA A 92 21.57 -3.09 -4.00
N PRO A 93 22.14 -2.63 -5.13
CA PRO A 93 22.61 -3.55 -6.17
C PRO A 93 23.76 -4.41 -5.64
N ARG A 94 23.76 -5.73 -5.95
CA ARG A 94 24.96 -6.58 -5.79
C ARG A 94 26.10 -5.97 -6.61
N ARG A 95 27.31 -5.98 -6.05
CA ARG A 95 28.53 -5.45 -6.66
C ARG A 95 29.63 -6.51 -6.56
N TRP A 96 30.43 -6.63 -7.60
CA TRP A 96 31.67 -7.41 -7.55
C TRP A 96 32.56 -6.96 -6.40
N THR A 97 33.11 -7.91 -5.65
CA THR A 97 34.27 -7.63 -4.80
C THR A 97 35.53 -7.93 -5.59
N ARG A 98 36.45 -6.97 -5.69
CA ARG A 98 37.76 -7.18 -6.32
C ARG A 98 38.68 -7.83 -5.28
N VAL A 99 39.21 -9.00 -5.59
CA VAL A 99 39.97 -9.84 -4.66
C VAL A 99 41.28 -10.32 -5.26
N ARG A 100 42.28 -10.58 -4.42
CA ARG A 100 43.51 -11.33 -4.74
C ARG A 100 43.47 -12.68 -4.04
N LEU A 101 43.87 -13.75 -4.74
CA LEU A 101 44.11 -15.05 -4.13
C LEU A 101 45.41 -15.03 -3.31
N THR A 102 45.36 -15.37 -2.03
CA THR A 102 46.57 -15.50 -1.18
C THR A 102 47.22 -16.88 -1.34
N SER A 103 48.37 -17.11 -0.70
CA SER A 103 49.04 -18.41 -0.68
C SER A 103 48.40 -19.46 0.25
N ARG A 104 47.33 -19.11 0.98
CA ARG A 104 46.54 -20.01 1.83
C ARG A 104 45.07 -19.71 1.66
N TRP A 105 44.42 -20.47 0.79
CA TRP A 105 43.05 -20.25 0.37
C TRP A 105 42.24 -21.55 0.38
N ASP A 106 40.93 -21.40 0.51
CA ASP A 106 39.95 -22.48 0.45
C ASP A 106 38.62 -21.86 0.03
N LEU A 107 38.23 -22.05 -1.24
CA LEU A 107 36.97 -21.49 -1.74
C LEU A 107 35.83 -22.48 -1.52
N ALA A 108 36.04 -23.75 -1.86
CA ALA A 108 35.01 -24.79 -1.77
C ALA A 108 34.61 -25.14 -0.33
N GLY A 109 35.50 -24.95 0.66
CA GLY A 109 35.23 -25.16 2.07
C GLY A 109 34.58 -23.96 2.79
N VAL A 110 34.56 -22.77 2.16
CA VAL A 110 34.16 -21.51 2.83
C VAL A 110 33.06 -20.72 2.09
N LEU A 111 33.03 -20.72 0.76
CA LEU A 111 32.15 -19.87 -0.05
C LEU A 111 30.86 -20.59 -0.48
N GLY A 112 30.06 -21.00 0.50
CA GLY A 112 28.76 -21.67 0.31
C GLY A 112 28.00 -21.87 1.62
N GLU A 113 26.87 -22.56 1.60
CA GLU A 113 26.12 -22.87 2.83
C GLU A 113 26.88 -23.86 3.74
N ARG A 114 27.61 -24.80 3.13
CA ARG A 114 28.37 -25.85 3.81
C ARG A 114 29.71 -26.08 3.09
N PRO A 115 30.76 -26.54 3.79
CA PRO A 115 32.00 -26.97 3.14
C PRO A 115 31.71 -28.08 2.12
N GLY A 116 32.24 -27.94 0.90
CA GLY A 116 31.98 -28.85 -0.22
C GLY A 116 30.70 -28.53 -0.99
N GLN A 117 29.98 -27.46 -0.65
CA GLN A 117 28.80 -26.98 -1.37
C GLN A 117 28.97 -25.51 -1.77
N PRO A 118 29.89 -25.21 -2.71
CA PRO A 118 30.17 -23.85 -3.14
C PRO A 118 29.00 -23.23 -3.91
N GLU A 119 28.78 -21.93 -3.66
CA GLU A 119 27.92 -21.08 -4.47
C GLU A 119 28.58 -19.70 -4.68
N PHE A 120 29.43 -19.60 -5.72
CA PHE A 120 30.03 -18.32 -6.09
C PHE A 120 30.31 -18.24 -7.60
N VAL A 121 30.39 -17.01 -8.11
CA VAL A 121 30.83 -16.73 -9.48
C VAL A 121 32.04 -15.81 -9.46
N THR A 122 33.01 -16.12 -10.32
CA THR A 122 34.23 -15.34 -10.53
C THR A 122 34.30 -14.79 -11.95
N LEU A 123 34.94 -13.64 -12.12
CA LEU A 123 35.09 -12.93 -13.39
C LEU A 123 36.53 -12.41 -13.53
N SER A 124 37.13 -12.59 -14.70
CA SER A 124 38.45 -12.06 -15.07
C SER A 124 38.49 -10.52 -15.05
N MET A 125 39.70 -9.94 -14.92
CA MET A 125 39.87 -8.47 -14.81
C MET A 125 39.48 -7.69 -16.07
N ASP A 126 39.49 -8.30 -17.26
CA ASP A 126 38.95 -7.72 -18.51
C ASP A 126 37.41 -7.82 -18.60
N GLY A 127 36.79 -8.59 -17.71
CA GLY A 127 35.37 -8.90 -17.72
C GLY A 127 34.91 -9.75 -18.91
N ASN A 128 35.77 -10.63 -19.43
CA ASN A 128 35.45 -11.48 -20.60
C ASN A 128 35.35 -12.99 -20.30
N THR A 129 35.89 -13.47 -19.18
CA THR A 129 35.80 -14.89 -18.77
C THR A 129 35.14 -15.03 -17.40
N LEU A 130 34.14 -15.92 -17.32
CA LEU A 130 33.49 -16.33 -16.07
C LEU A 130 33.95 -17.73 -15.66
N LEU A 131 34.01 -17.98 -14.35
CA LEU A 131 34.00 -19.33 -13.76
C LEU A 131 33.06 -19.33 -12.56
N GLY A 132 31.96 -20.05 -12.68
CA GLY A 132 31.00 -20.29 -11.60
C GLY A 132 31.21 -21.65 -10.94
N ALA A 133 30.85 -21.73 -9.66
CA ALA A 133 30.69 -22.96 -8.90
C ALA A 133 29.26 -23.00 -8.33
N THR A 134 28.50 -24.05 -8.64
CA THR A 134 27.15 -24.31 -8.09
C THR A 134 27.06 -25.71 -7.50
N THR A 135 26.12 -25.88 -6.58
CA THR A 135 25.79 -27.17 -5.96
C THR A 135 24.41 -27.60 -6.45
N GLU A 136 24.35 -28.68 -7.20
CA GLU A 136 23.11 -29.34 -7.62
C GLU A 136 22.75 -30.46 -6.60
N GLU A 137 21.71 -31.27 -6.87
CA GLU A 137 21.18 -32.22 -5.86
C GLU A 137 22.20 -33.28 -5.39
N ASP A 138 23.01 -33.84 -6.30
CA ASP A 138 24.03 -34.89 -6.03
C ASP A 138 25.46 -34.52 -6.52
N GLU A 139 25.62 -33.40 -7.24
CA GLU A 139 26.87 -33.01 -7.91
C GLU A 139 27.20 -31.52 -7.71
N ILE A 140 28.49 -31.19 -7.77
CA ILE A 140 28.99 -29.81 -7.74
C ILE A 140 29.57 -29.50 -9.12
N TRP A 141 29.07 -28.43 -9.72
CA TRP A 141 29.36 -28.06 -11.11
C TRP A 141 30.30 -26.84 -11.17
N LEU A 142 31.40 -26.99 -11.91
CA LEU A 142 32.31 -25.90 -12.27
C LEU A 142 32.09 -25.54 -13.73
N ILE A 143 31.67 -24.30 -13.98
CA ILE A 143 31.19 -23.82 -15.28
C ILE A 143 32.07 -22.64 -15.71
N ALA A 144 32.99 -22.90 -16.63
CA ALA A 144 33.84 -21.89 -17.27
C ALA A 144 33.15 -21.37 -18.55
N VAL A 145 33.09 -20.05 -18.71
CA VAL A 145 32.51 -19.41 -19.90
C VAL A 145 33.43 -18.29 -20.38
N ASP A 146 34.15 -18.54 -21.46
CA ASP A 146 34.99 -17.56 -22.15
C ASP A 146 34.15 -16.62 -23.04
N GLN A 147 34.79 -15.54 -23.51
CA GLN A 147 34.22 -14.59 -24.48
C GLN A 147 32.82 -14.09 -24.11
N ILE A 148 32.49 -13.93 -22.81
CA ILE A 148 31.11 -13.75 -22.35
C ILE A 148 30.43 -12.53 -22.98
N ARG A 149 31.18 -11.46 -23.27
CA ARG A 149 30.66 -10.26 -23.95
C ARG A 149 30.23 -10.57 -25.38
N GLU A 150 30.99 -11.41 -26.09
CA GLU A 150 30.72 -11.82 -27.47
C GLU A 150 29.65 -12.91 -27.53
N ARG A 151 29.69 -13.91 -26.63
CA ARG A 151 28.63 -14.90 -26.44
C ARG A 151 27.28 -14.24 -26.13
N GLN A 152 27.24 -13.25 -25.23
CA GLN A 152 25.99 -12.49 -24.95
C GLN A 152 25.53 -11.66 -26.15
N LYS A 153 26.45 -11.04 -26.90
CA LYS A 153 26.12 -10.29 -28.12
C LYS A 153 25.55 -11.22 -29.21
N ALA A 154 26.17 -12.38 -29.42
CA ALA A 154 25.71 -13.40 -30.36
C ALA A 154 24.35 -13.99 -29.94
N ALA A 155 24.17 -14.36 -28.67
CA ALA A 155 22.89 -14.82 -28.14
C ALA A 155 21.79 -13.75 -28.28
N ALA A 156 22.10 -12.48 -28.02
CA ALA A 156 21.18 -11.37 -28.24
C ALA A 156 20.88 -11.14 -29.73
N GLN A 157 21.84 -11.36 -30.64
CA GLN A 157 21.62 -11.29 -32.08
C GLN A 157 20.77 -12.47 -32.60
N VAL A 158 20.90 -13.67 -32.04
CA VAL A 158 20.04 -14.82 -32.33
C VAL A 158 18.63 -14.57 -31.80
N ALA A 159 18.49 -14.14 -30.54
CA ALA A 159 17.19 -13.78 -29.97
C ALA A 159 16.51 -12.59 -30.66
N ALA A 160 17.27 -11.68 -31.29
CA ALA A 160 16.74 -10.61 -32.12
C ALA A 160 16.31 -11.05 -33.54
N GLN A 161 16.60 -12.30 -33.93
CA GLN A 161 16.15 -12.93 -35.18
C GLN A 161 14.92 -13.85 -34.97
N GLU A 162 14.30 -13.81 -33.78
CA GLU A 162 13.08 -14.54 -33.43
C GLU A 162 12.01 -14.45 -34.53
N THR A 163 11.62 -15.61 -35.06
CA THR A 163 10.54 -15.70 -36.06
C THR A 163 9.17 -15.48 -35.42
N PRO A 164 8.14 -15.05 -36.19
CA PRO A 164 6.77 -14.95 -35.69
C PRO A 164 6.24 -16.25 -35.07
N GLN A 165 6.71 -17.41 -35.56
CA GLN A 165 6.36 -18.73 -35.07
C GLN A 165 6.98 -19.02 -33.70
N GLU A 166 8.28 -18.78 -33.52
CA GLU A 166 8.96 -18.92 -32.22
C GLU A 166 8.38 -17.95 -31.18
N ARG A 167 8.12 -16.70 -31.58
CA ARG A 167 7.44 -15.69 -30.75
C ARG A 167 6.07 -16.19 -30.28
N ALA A 168 5.27 -16.74 -31.17
CA ALA A 168 3.96 -17.30 -30.83
C ALA A 168 4.06 -18.52 -29.92
N ALA A 169 5.05 -19.40 -30.14
CA ALA A 169 5.30 -20.55 -29.28
C ALA A 169 5.75 -20.14 -27.87
N ALA A 170 6.59 -19.10 -27.73
CA ALA A 170 7.00 -18.55 -26.44
C ALA A 170 5.81 -17.99 -25.65
N TRP A 171 4.92 -17.22 -26.29
CA TRP A 171 3.69 -16.73 -25.64
C TRP A 171 2.72 -17.87 -25.28
N ALA A 172 2.64 -18.93 -26.10
CA ALA A 172 1.84 -20.10 -25.79
C ALA A 172 2.40 -20.89 -24.60
N SER A 173 3.73 -21.05 -24.52
CA SER A 173 4.43 -21.74 -23.43
C SER A 173 4.19 -21.07 -22.07
N LEU A 174 4.22 -19.73 -22.01
CA LEU A 174 3.91 -18.94 -20.81
C LEU A 174 2.51 -19.20 -20.21
N LEU A 175 1.59 -19.73 -21.02
CA LEU A 175 0.19 -20.01 -20.65
C LEU A 175 -0.07 -21.51 -20.39
N GLN A 176 0.95 -22.37 -20.46
CA GLN A 176 0.82 -23.81 -20.26
C GLN A 176 1.20 -24.24 -18.83
N GLY A 177 0.71 -25.42 -18.43
CA GLY A 177 1.07 -26.08 -17.16
C GLY A 177 0.31 -25.58 -15.92
N SER A 178 0.83 -25.95 -14.75
CA SER A 178 0.34 -25.52 -13.44
C SER A 178 0.68 -24.04 -13.21
N GLY A 179 -0.33 -23.19 -13.43
CA GLY A 179 -0.16 -21.73 -13.57
C GLY A 179 0.58 -20.99 -12.45
N PRO A 180 1.03 -19.75 -12.74
CA PRO A 180 2.05 -19.01 -11.98
C PRO A 180 1.76 -18.87 -10.49
N SER A 181 2.82 -18.92 -9.66
CA SER A 181 2.73 -18.82 -8.20
C SER A 181 2.08 -17.52 -7.73
N LYS A 182 1.49 -17.52 -6.52
CA LYS A 182 0.78 -16.33 -5.97
C LYS A 182 1.62 -15.05 -6.06
N ARG A 183 2.88 -15.11 -5.62
CA ARG A 183 3.85 -14.00 -5.66
C ARG A 183 4.13 -13.51 -7.09
N LEU A 184 4.20 -14.43 -8.07
CA LEU A 184 4.40 -14.08 -9.46
C LEU A 184 3.17 -13.39 -10.06
N ARG A 185 1.96 -13.84 -9.71
CA ARG A 185 0.69 -13.19 -10.11
C ARG A 185 0.55 -11.77 -9.54
N GLU A 186 0.95 -11.56 -8.28
CA GLU A 186 0.99 -10.22 -7.65
C GLU A 186 1.98 -9.29 -8.39
N ILE A 187 3.18 -9.77 -8.70
CA ILE A 187 4.18 -9.02 -9.49
C ILE A 187 3.65 -8.69 -10.90
N TRP A 188 2.97 -9.63 -11.56
CA TRP A 188 2.34 -9.39 -12.86
C TRP A 188 1.23 -8.34 -12.77
N ALA A 189 0.37 -8.39 -11.73
CA ALA A 189 -0.67 -7.40 -11.53
C ALA A 189 -0.10 -5.98 -11.29
N HIS A 190 1.00 -5.88 -10.56
CA HIS A 190 1.73 -4.61 -10.38
C HIS A 190 2.35 -4.10 -11.69
N GLY A 191 2.98 -4.97 -12.48
CA GLY A 191 3.54 -4.61 -13.79
C GLY A 191 2.47 -4.15 -14.79
N LEU A 192 1.37 -4.90 -14.91
CA LEU A 192 0.27 -4.59 -15.83
C LEU A 192 -0.48 -3.31 -15.45
N ALA A 193 -0.61 -3.01 -14.16
CA ALA A 193 -1.19 -1.75 -13.67
C ALA A 193 -0.35 -0.51 -14.06
N LEU A 194 0.98 -0.65 -14.09
CA LEU A 194 1.90 0.43 -14.46
C LEU A 194 2.18 0.52 -15.97
N ASN A 195 1.81 -0.50 -16.75
CA ASN A 195 2.01 -0.54 -18.19
C ASN A 195 1.01 0.39 -18.94
N PRO A 196 1.49 1.37 -19.74
CA PRO A 196 0.61 2.26 -20.51
C PRO A 196 -0.16 1.54 -21.63
N ALA A 197 0.31 0.40 -22.12
CA ALA A 197 -0.33 -0.38 -23.19
C ALA A 197 -1.46 -1.32 -22.71
N THR A 198 -1.65 -1.50 -21.40
CA THR A 198 -2.72 -2.37 -20.85
C THR A 198 -4.10 -1.81 -21.22
N PRO A 199 -4.98 -2.56 -21.93
CA PRO A 199 -6.33 -2.08 -22.26
C PRO A 199 -7.19 -1.84 -21.01
N ASP A 200 -8.12 -0.89 -21.09
CA ASP A 200 -8.91 -0.44 -19.93
C ASP A 200 -9.80 -1.54 -19.32
N ALA A 201 -10.28 -2.50 -20.13
CA ALA A 201 -10.97 -3.68 -19.64
C ALA A 201 -10.08 -4.56 -18.73
N LEU A 202 -8.78 -4.67 -19.04
CA LEU A 202 -7.82 -5.37 -18.18
C LEU A 202 -7.42 -4.52 -16.98
N ARG A 203 -7.36 -3.18 -17.10
CA ARG A 203 -7.17 -2.28 -15.95
C ARG A 203 -8.30 -2.43 -14.94
N ALA A 204 -9.56 -2.49 -15.38
CA ALA A 204 -10.70 -2.76 -14.50
C ALA A 204 -10.55 -4.12 -13.76
N GLY A 205 -10.07 -5.16 -14.46
CA GLY A 205 -9.77 -6.46 -13.85
C GLY A 205 -8.54 -6.51 -12.93
N LEU A 206 -7.77 -5.43 -12.81
CA LEU A 206 -6.59 -5.30 -11.92
C LEU A 206 -6.88 -4.49 -10.65
N LEU A 207 -8.11 -3.99 -10.50
CA LEU A 207 -8.61 -3.44 -9.24
C LEU A 207 -8.58 -4.54 -8.15
N GLY A 208 -8.27 -4.17 -6.91
CA GLY A 208 -7.99 -5.09 -5.79
C GLY A 208 -6.62 -5.76 -5.90
N LEU A 209 -6.27 -6.30 -7.07
CA LEU A 209 -5.01 -7.00 -7.32
C LEU A 209 -3.77 -6.08 -7.32
N SER A 210 -3.93 -4.78 -7.61
CA SER A 210 -2.80 -3.83 -7.64
C SER A 210 -3.19 -2.41 -7.25
N HIS A 211 -2.76 -1.96 -6.06
CA HIS A 211 -2.98 -0.59 -5.60
C HIS A 211 -2.23 0.47 -6.44
N PHE A 212 -1.14 0.10 -7.14
CA PHE A 212 -0.40 1.01 -8.02
C PHE A 212 -1.24 1.58 -9.17
N LEU A 213 -2.32 0.91 -9.55
CA LEU A 213 -3.27 1.39 -10.54
C LEU A 213 -3.95 2.70 -10.11
N LEU A 214 -4.27 2.82 -8.82
CA LEU A 214 -5.05 3.95 -8.27
C LEU A 214 -4.20 5.21 -8.03
N TRP A 215 -2.87 5.09 -8.01
CA TRP A 215 -1.93 6.22 -7.90
C TRP A 215 -1.58 6.89 -9.25
N ARG A 216 -2.37 6.62 -10.30
CA ARG A 216 -2.31 7.28 -11.61
C ARG A 216 -3.70 7.70 -12.05
N ARG A 217 -3.80 8.78 -12.83
CA ARG A 217 -5.07 9.25 -13.40
C ARG A 217 -5.72 8.15 -14.24
N LEU A 218 -6.91 7.71 -13.86
CA LEU A 218 -7.60 6.59 -14.50
C LEU A 218 -8.45 7.00 -15.70
N PRO A 219 -8.54 6.16 -16.75
CA PRO A 219 -9.56 6.28 -17.77
C PRO A 219 -10.97 6.10 -17.19
N ALA A 220 -11.96 6.78 -17.75
CA ALA A 220 -13.32 6.84 -17.20
C ALA A 220 -13.94 5.44 -16.97
N ALA A 221 -13.77 4.49 -17.90
CA ALA A 221 -14.28 3.13 -17.74
C ALA A 221 -13.69 2.37 -16.53
N VAL A 222 -12.45 2.67 -16.15
CA VAL A 222 -11.78 2.08 -14.99
C VAL A 222 -12.25 2.75 -13.69
N VAL A 223 -12.52 4.06 -13.72
CA VAL A 223 -13.15 4.79 -12.60
C VAL A 223 -14.54 4.23 -12.32
N GLU A 224 -15.37 4.04 -13.35
CA GLU A 224 -16.72 3.47 -13.21
C GLU A 224 -16.69 2.06 -12.61
N ALA A 225 -15.77 1.20 -13.07
CA ALA A 225 -15.55 -0.13 -12.47
C ALA A 225 -15.08 -0.06 -11.01
N ALA A 226 -14.25 0.92 -10.66
CA ALA A 226 -13.74 1.11 -9.30
C ALA A 226 -14.79 1.63 -8.31
N ILE A 227 -15.77 2.44 -8.75
CA ILE A 227 -16.87 2.94 -7.92
C ILE A 227 -17.72 1.78 -7.39
N VAL A 228 -18.03 0.80 -8.25
CA VAL A 228 -18.87 -0.36 -7.91
C VAL A 228 -18.05 -1.59 -7.46
N HIS A 229 -16.73 -1.47 -7.34
CA HIS A 229 -15.85 -2.58 -7.00
C HIS A 229 -16.21 -3.16 -5.63
N PRO A 230 -16.28 -4.51 -5.45
CA PRO A 230 -16.77 -5.12 -4.20
C PRO A 230 -15.89 -4.82 -2.97
N GLU A 231 -14.57 -4.71 -3.13
CA GLU A 231 -13.66 -4.40 -2.03
C GLU A 231 -13.68 -2.93 -1.64
N TRP A 232 -13.99 -2.64 -0.36
CA TRP A 232 -14.02 -1.27 0.17
C TRP A 232 -12.68 -0.54 0.02
N LYS A 233 -11.54 -1.26 0.13
CA LYS A 233 -10.21 -0.62 0.09
C LYS A 233 -9.88 -0.05 -1.29
N VAL A 234 -10.43 -0.62 -2.36
CA VAL A 234 -10.37 -0.04 -3.71
C VAL A 234 -11.20 1.23 -3.78
N ARG A 235 -12.43 1.21 -3.27
CA ARG A 235 -13.31 2.39 -3.21
C ARG A 235 -12.68 3.53 -2.40
N GLN A 236 -12.05 3.23 -1.26
CA GLN A 236 -11.29 4.19 -0.47
C GLN A 236 -10.11 4.77 -1.25
N LEU A 237 -9.24 3.94 -1.81
CA LEU A 237 -8.06 4.40 -2.54
C LEU A 237 -8.43 5.16 -3.83
N LEU A 238 -9.59 4.87 -4.44
CA LEU A 238 -10.14 5.66 -5.54
C LEU A 238 -10.44 7.09 -5.08
N ALA A 239 -11.16 7.25 -3.97
CA ALA A 239 -11.46 8.55 -3.36
C ALA A 239 -10.21 9.32 -2.91
N GLU A 240 -9.21 8.60 -2.38
CA GLU A 240 -7.97 9.17 -1.84
C GLU A 240 -7.01 9.66 -2.95
N ALA A 241 -6.93 8.94 -4.08
CA ALA A 241 -5.86 9.10 -5.06
C ALA A 241 -6.30 9.63 -6.45
N GLN A 242 -7.60 9.69 -6.77
CA GLN A 242 -8.07 10.25 -8.05
C GLN A 242 -8.47 11.72 -7.92
N PRO A 243 -7.78 12.67 -8.59
CA PRO A 243 -8.04 14.11 -8.42
C PRO A 243 -9.29 14.63 -9.13
N ASP A 244 -9.80 13.91 -10.15
CA ASP A 244 -10.84 14.40 -11.08
C ASP A 244 -12.18 13.66 -10.98
N LEU A 245 -12.50 13.03 -9.86
CA LEU A 245 -13.79 12.35 -9.68
C LEU A 245 -14.96 13.35 -9.76
N ALA A 246 -15.89 13.11 -10.69
CA ALA A 246 -17.08 13.93 -10.89
C ALA A 246 -18.02 13.87 -9.66
N ALA A 247 -18.87 14.89 -9.46
CA ALA A 247 -19.79 14.93 -8.33
C ALA A 247 -20.80 13.74 -8.34
N GLU A 248 -21.14 13.24 -9.53
CA GLU A 248 -22.02 12.09 -9.77
C GLU A 248 -21.29 10.75 -9.56
N GLN A 249 -19.96 10.76 -9.64
CA GLN A 249 -19.11 9.62 -9.28
C GLN A 249 -18.95 9.54 -7.75
N TRP A 250 -18.66 10.68 -7.10
CA TRP A 250 -18.68 10.80 -5.63
C TRP A 250 -20.02 10.39 -5.02
N ALA A 251 -21.14 10.89 -5.54
CA ALA A 251 -22.46 10.55 -5.03
C ALA A 251 -22.73 9.04 -5.11
N ARG A 252 -22.37 8.37 -6.21
CA ARG A 252 -22.53 6.91 -6.35
C ARG A 252 -21.57 6.11 -5.47
N LEU A 253 -20.33 6.60 -5.28
CA LEU A 253 -19.35 5.99 -4.39
C LEU A 253 -19.83 6.00 -2.92
N ILE A 254 -20.39 7.13 -2.46
CA ILE A 254 -20.91 7.28 -1.09
C ILE A 254 -22.24 6.53 -0.91
N LEU A 255 -23.16 6.60 -1.87
CA LEU A 255 -24.48 5.95 -1.76
C LEU A 255 -24.43 4.43 -1.97
N GLY A 256 -23.43 3.92 -2.68
CA GLY A 256 -23.21 2.47 -2.86
C GLY A 256 -22.64 1.76 -1.63
N GLU A 257 -22.06 2.50 -0.68
CA GLU A 257 -21.52 1.93 0.56
C GLU A 257 -22.62 1.52 1.53
N GLN A 258 -22.59 0.26 1.97
CA GLN A 258 -23.57 -0.29 2.92
C GLN A 258 -23.19 0.02 4.38
N ASP A 259 -21.89 0.02 4.71
CA ASP A 259 -21.37 0.33 6.05
C ASP A 259 -21.39 1.85 6.31
N ALA A 260 -21.96 2.25 7.45
CA ALA A 260 -22.01 3.64 7.88
C ALA A 260 -20.62 4.25 8.14
N ARG A 261 -19.63 3.44 8.55
CA ARG A 261 -18.24 3.88 8.76
C ARG A 261 -17.54 4.13 7.43
N HIS A 262 -17.71 3.24 6.44
CA HIS A 262 -17.14 3.48 5.11
C HIS A 262 -17.80 4.69 4.44
N ARG A 263 -19.13 4.86 4.54
CA ARG A 263 -19.82 6.10 4.09
C ARG A 263 -19.21 7.37 4.71
N TRP A 264 -18.93 7.35 6.00
CA TRP A 264 -18.31 8.49 6.70
C TRP A 264 -16.87 8.76 6.23
N ILE A 265 -16.07 7.72 6.02
CA ILE A 265 -14.69 7.84 5.47
C ILE A 265 -14.69 8.33 4.01
N LEU A 266 -15.67 7.89 3.21
CA LEU A 266 -15.76 8.16 1.77
C LEU A 266 -16.47 9.46 1.41
N THR A 267 -16.99 10.20 2.39
CA THR A 267 -17.56 11.53 2.18
C THR A 267 -16.44 12.57 2.24
N PRO A 268 -16.04 13.22 1.13
CA PRO A 268 -15.21 14.41 1.23
C PRO A 268 -15.95 15.48 2.04
N PRO A 269 -15.24 16.43 2.68
CA PRO A 269 -15.88 17.63 3.23
C PRO A 269 -16.41 18.51 2.09
N SER A 270 -17.59 18.11 1.63
CA SER A 270 -18.67 18.86 0.98
C SER A 270 -18.30 19.87 -0.11
N ARG A 271 -18.82 19.66 -1.32
CA ARG A 271 -18.99 20.66 -2.39
C ARG A 271 -20.17 20.27 -3.27
N ASN A 272 -20.92 21.25 -3.78
CA ASN A 272 -22.08 21.05 -4.67
C ASN A 272 -23.15 20.10 -4.08
N LEU A 273 -23.41 20.27 -2.78
CA LEU A 273 -24.59 19.80 -2.07
C LEU A 273 -25.71 20.85 -2.11
N LEU A 274 -25.38 22.14 -2.33
CA LEU A 274 -26.33 23.24 -2.52
C LEU A 274 -27.46 22.92 -3.52
N ARG A 275 -27.18 22.18 -4.60
CA ARG A 275 -28.18 21.76 -5.59
C ARG A 275 -29.33 20.91 -5.04
N TYR A 276 -29.15 20.27 -3.88
CA TYR A 276 -30.21 19.51 -3.21
C TYR A 276 -31.11 20.39 -2.33
N ALA A 277 -30.89 21.70 -2.28
CA ALA A 277 -31.58 22.58 -1.34
C ALA A 277 -33.13 22.58 -1.48
N ASP A 278 -33.65 22.25 -2.66
CA ASP A 278 -35.08 22.17 -2.97
C ASP A 278 -35.56 20.73 -3.31
N ASP A 279 -34.77 19.71 -2.98
CA ASP A 279 -35.04 18.30 -3.30
C ASP A 279 -36.31 17.76 -2.57
N PRO A 280 -37.22 17.02 -3.23
CA PRO A 280 -38.41 16.47 -2.57
C PRO A 280 -38.08 15.48 -1.43
N ASN A 281 -36.88 14.89 -1.39
CA ASN A 281 -36.42 14.04 -0.32
C ASN A 281 -35.73 14.88 0.79
N PRO A 282 -36.29 14.94 2.02
CA PRO A 282 -35.70 15.74 3.10
C PRO A 282 -34.29 15.30 3.49
N ARG A 283 -33.96 14.00 3.36
CA ARG A 283 -32.60 13.50 3.63
C ARG A 283 -31.57 14.04 2.64
N MET A 284 -32.00 14.39 1.43
CA MET A 284 -31.16 15.07 0.44
C MET A 284 -31.09 16.56 0.75
N ARG A 285 -32.22 17.24 1.01
CA ARG A 285 -32.24 18.66 1.41
C ARG A 285 -31.28 18.96 2.54
N ARG A 286 -31.32 18.16 3.63
CA ARG A 286 -30.45 18.33 4.80
C ARG A 286 -28.96 18.48 4.46
N LEU A 287 -28.47 17.83 3.40
CA LEU A 287 -27.06 17.88 2.98
C LEU A 287 -26.63 19.26 2.47
N ALA A 288 -27.57 20.09 1.98
CA ALA A 288 -27.25 21.42 1.49
C ALA A 288 -26.73 22.37 2.59
N LEU A 289 -26.96 22.07 3.89
CA LEU A 289 -26.35 22.81 5.01
C LEU A 289 -24.92 22.37 5.35
N ASP A 290 -24.54 21.17 4.91
CA ASP A 290 -23.20 20.63 5.11
C ASP A 290 -22.22 21.21 4.05
N ASP A 291 -22.71 21.94 3.04
CA ASP A 291 -21.91 22.61 2.00
C ASP A 291 -21.10 23.82 2.53
N PRO A 292 -19.82 24.03 2.12
CA PRO A 292 -19.04 25.21 2.51
C PRO A 292 -19.55 26.50 1.86
N GLU A 293 -20.25 26.41 0.72
CA GLU A 293 -20.93 27.53 0.06
C GLU A 293 -22.35 27.73 0.64
N SER A 294 -22.80 26.91 1.60
CA SER A 294 -24.05 27.12 2.33
C SER A 294 -24.04 28.45 3.08
N THR A 295 -25.06 29.25 2.84
CA THR A 295 -25.20 30.59 3.44
C THR A 295 -26.05 30.54 4.71
N ALA A 296 -26.09 31.65 5.47
CA ALA A 296 -26.95 31.77 6.64
C ALA A 296 -28.44 31.82 6.25
N GLU A 297 -28.76 32.41 5.10
CA GLU A 297 -30.12 32.49 4.55
C GLU A 297 -30.69 31.11 4.23
N LEU A 298 -29.86 30.15 3.79
CA LEU A 298 -30.27 28.76 3.59
C LEU A 298 -30.54 28.04 4.93
N VAL A 299 -29.70 28.28 5.95
CA VAL A 299 -29.93 27.78 7.32
C VAL A 299 -31.25 28.34 7.89
N GLU A 300 -31.51 29.64 7.71
CA GLU A 300 -32.78 30.26 8.09
C GLU A 300 -33.96 29.65 7.33
N ARG A 301 -33.86 29.47 6.01
CA ARG A 301 -34.90 28.85 5.18
C ARG A 301 -35.25 27.44 5.68
N PHE A 302 -34.24 26.64 6.03
CA PHE A 302 -34.41 25.28 6.54
C PHE A 302 -34.86 25.21 8.00
N SER A 303 -34.78 26.30 8.76
CA SER A 303 -35.44 26.38 10.07
C SER A 303 -36.98 26.33 9.95
N TRP A 304 -37.53 26.54 8.75
CA TRP A 304 -38.97 26.46 8.44
C TRP A 304 -39.35 25.25 7.59
N ASP A 305 -38.47 24.25 7.47
CA ASP A 305 -38.72 23.07 6.63
C ASP A 305 -39.92 22.24 7.13
N SER A 306 -40.62 21.56 6.23
CA SER A 306 -41.69 20.62 6.59
C SER A 306 -41.17 19.40 7.36
N ASP A 307 -39.94 18.97 7.10
CA ASP A 307 -39.32 17.78 7.71
C ASP A 307 -38.48 18.12 8.96
N GLU A 308 -38.64 17.30 10.01
CA GLU A 308 -37.99 17.51 11.30
C GLU A 308 -36.47 17.30 11.29
N GLU A 309 -35.93 16.45 10.42
CA GLU A 309 -34.49 16.15 10.36
C GLU A 309 -33.73 17.25 9.58
N VAL A 310 -34.42 17.92 8.64
CA VAL A 310 -33.94 19.18 8.05
C VAL A 310 -33.95 20.32 9.08
N ARG A 311 -35.07 20.53 9.80
CA ARG A 311 -35.14 21.56 10.86
C ARG A 311 -34.15 21.29 12.00
N HIS A 312 -33.94 20.02 12.38
CA HIS A 312 -32.96 19.60 13.39
C HIS A 312 -31.52 19.96 12.99
N ARG A 313 -31.15 19.76 11.71
CA ARG A 313 -29.82 20.14 11.21
C ARG A 313 -29.62 21.66 11.17
N ALA A 314 -30.67 22.43 10.85
CA ALA A 314 -30.66 23.89 10.91
C ALA A 314 -30.55 24.39 12.36
N ALA A 315 -31.33 23.82 13.29
CA ALA A 315 -31.24 24.09 14.74
C ALA A 315 -29.85 23.82 15.33
N SER A 316 -29.12 22.87 14.74
CA SER A 316 -27.75 22.50 15.13
C SER A 316 -26.66 23.38 14.49
N ASP A 317 -27.01 24.27 13.58
CA ASP A 317 -26.03 25.07 12.83
C ASP A 317 -25.67 26.38 13.55
N PRO A 318 -24.38 26.67 13.83
CA PRO A 318 -23.98 27.91 14.49
C PRO A 318 -24.38 29.19 13.75
N ARG A 319 -24.64 29.12 12.43
CA ARG A 319 -25.04 30.26 11.58
C ARG A 319 -26.50 30.69 11.79
N LEU A 320 -27.37 29.81 12.29
CA LEU A 320 -28.77 30.13 12.60
C LEU A 320 -28.89 31.34 13.55
N MET A 321 -29.85 32.22 13.31
CA MET A 321 -30.08 33.42 14.10
C MET A 321 -30.75 33.11 15.44
N PRO A 322 -30.46 33.90 16.50
CA PRO A 322 -31.05 33.69 17.84
C PRO A 322 -32.58 33.63 17.84
N GLU A 323 -33.24 34.41 16.99
CA GLU A 323 -34.70 34.51 16.88
C GLU A 323 -35.31 33.19 16.36
N SER A 324 -34.71 32.61 15.32
CA SER A 324 -35.12 31.31 14.79
C SER A 324 -34.75 30.16 15.72
N ALA A 325 -33.62 30.25 16.44
CA ALA A 325 -33.30 29.31 17.51
C ALA A 325 -34.33 29.36 18.65
N VAL A 326 -34.78 30.56 19.06
CA VAL A 326 -35.85 30.71 20.07
C VAL A 326 -37.17 30.12 19.56
N ARG A 327 -37.57 30.38 18.31
CA ARG A 327 -38.78 29.81 17.72
C ARG A 327 -38.77 28.28 17.67
N LEU A 328 -37.61 27.66 17.39
CA LEU A 328 -37.47 26.20 17.33
C LEU A 328 -37.50 25.51 18.70
N LEU A 329 -37.55 26.26 19.81
CA LEU A 329 -37.88 25.70 21.14
C LEU A 329 -39.33 25.21 21.21
N ASP A 330 -40.23 25.80 20.40
CA ASP A 330 -41.65 25.45 20.35
C ASP A 330 -41.95 24.47 19.19
N ASP A 331 -40.93 23.83 18.59
CA ASP A 331 -41.10 22.86 17.50
C ASP A 331 -41.87 21.60 17.96
N PRO A 332 -42.78 21.03 17.15
CA PRO A 332 -43.45 19.78 17.52
C PRO A 332 -42.49 18.61 17.80
N HIS A 333 -41.31 18.57 17.19
CA HIS A 333 -40.38 17.44 17.29
C HIS A 333 -39.27 17.68 18.32
N GLU A 334 -39.18 16.79 19.30
CA GLU A 334 -38.29 16.92 20.48
C GLU A 334 -36.81 17.09 20.10
N ARG A 335 -36.33 16.41 19.06
CA ARG A 335 -34.95 16.57 18.56
C ARG A 335 -34.65 18.01 18.13
N VAL A 336 -35.60 18.67 17.49
CA VAL A 336 -35.46 20.06 17.02
C VAL A 336 -35.42 21.01 18.21
N ARG A 337 -36.36 20.84 19.17
CA ARG A 337 -36.35 21.58 20.45
C ARG A 337 -35.03 21.41 21.21
N ASN A 338 -34.52 20.18 21.28
CA ASN A 338 -33.29 19.87 22.00
C ASN A 338 -32.03 20.45 21.32
N ALA A 339 -31.98 20.51 19.99
CA ALA A 339 -30.92 21.19 19.27
C ALA A 339 -30.98 22.72 19.47
N ALA A 340 -32.18 23.30 19.34
CA ALA A 340 -32.43 24.73 19.57
C ALA A 340 -32.08 25.18 20.99
N ALA A 341 -32.45 24.38 22.01
CA ALA A 341 -32.10 24.61 23.41
C ALA A 341 -30.58 24.56 23.68
N ARG A 342 -29.79 23.95 22.79
CA ARG A 342 -28.33 23.86 22.84
C ARG A 342 -27.62 24.83 21.88
N HIS A 343 -28.34 25.73 21.21
CA HIS A 343 -27.75 26.67 20.26
C HIS A 343 -26.82 27.69 20.97
N PRO A 344 -25.58 27.91 20.48
CA PRO A 344 -24.58 28.74 21.16
C PRO A 344 -24.89 30.24 21.19
N ARG A 345 -25.91 30.72 20.45
CA ARG A 345 -26.34 32.12 20.46
C ARG A 345 -27.74 32.32 21.06
N LEU A 346 -28.27 31.32 21.77
CA LEU A 346 -29.59 31.41 22.40
C LEU A 346 -29.62 32.53 23.48
N PRO A 347 -30.60 33.46 23.49
CA PRO A 347 -30.59 34.59 24.41
C PRO A 347 -30.66 34.16 25.88
N ALA A 348 -29.79 34.71 26.72
CA ALA A 348 -29.63 34.28 28.13
C ALA A 348 -30.93 34.31 28.96
N ARG A 349 -31.87 35.23 28.68
CA ARG A 349 -33.20 35.26 29.33
C ARG A 349 -34.05 34.03 28.99
N VAL A 350 -33.94 33.52 27.76
CA VAL A 350 -34.65 32.32 27.31
C VAL A 350 -33.96 31.08 27.88
N LEU A 351 -32.63 31.01 27.84
CA LEU A 351 -31.87 29.92 28.46
C LEU A 351 -32.17 29.80 29.98
N VAL A 352 -32.26 30.93 30.70
CA VAL A 352 -32.68 30.96 32.12
C VAL A 352 -34.14 30.54 32.33
N ARG A 353 -35.03 30.67 31.34
CA ARG A 353 -36.39 30.11 31.40
C ARG A 353 -36.33 28.59 31.31
N LEU A 354 -35.62 28.05 30.32
CA LEU A 354 -35.47 26.61 30.11
C LEU A 354 -34.80 25.91 31.30
N LEU A 355 -33.76 26.51 31.90
CA LEU A 355 -33.09 26.00 33.11
C LEU A 355 -33.97 25.95 34.37
N ARG A 356 -35.19 26.51 34.34
CA ARG A 356 -36.16 26.51 35.44
C ARG A 356 -37.40 25.64 35.15
N ASP A 357 -37.50 25.15 33.94
CA ASP A 357 -38.59 24.31 33.43
C ASP A 357 -38.12 22.85 33.47
N THR A 358 -38.86 21.97 34.15
CA THR A 358 -38.47 20.57 34.37
C THR A 358 -38.20 19.83 33.07
N ASP A 359 -38.95 20.17 32.03
CA ASP A 359 -39.03 19.40 30.80
C ASP A 359 -37.91 19.80 29.83
N THR A 360 -37.28 20.96 30.04
CA THR A 360 -36.20 21.48 29.20
C THR A 360 -34.88 21.72 29.94
N ALA A 361 -34.85 21.72 31.28
CA ALA A 361 -33.67 22.02 32.08
C ALA A 361 -32.48 21.08 31.81
N GLN A 362 -32.70 19.77 31.60
CA GLN A 362 -31.61 18.83 31.30
C GLN A 362 -30.91 19.17 29.97
N THR A 363 -31.65 19.63 28.96
CA THR A 363 -31.07 19.99 27.67
C THR A 363 -30.50 21.41 27.67
N ALA A 364 -31.14 22.35 28.37
CA ALA A 364 -30.62 23.69 28.61
C ALA A 364 -29.30 23.67 29.40
N ALA A 365 -29.13 22.75 30.34
CA ALA A 365 -27.87 22.51 31.06
C ALA A 365 -26.71 22.02 30.16
N GLN A 366 -27.00 21.61 28.92
CA GLN A 366 -26.00 21.22 27.92
C GLN A 366 -25.70 22.34 26.90
N ASN A 367 -26.23 23.56 27.09
CA ASN A 367 -25.99 24.68 26.19
C ASN A 367 -24.57 25.25 26.40
N PRO A 368 -23.72 25.36 25.35
CA PRO A 368 -22.35 25.84 25.47
C PRO A 368 -22.22 27.34 25.79
N ALA A 369 -23.30 28.11 25.73
CA ALA A 369 -23.34 29.53 26.12
C ALA A 369 -23.50 29.74 27.64
N LEU A 370 -23.60 28.68 28.45
CA LEU A 370 -23.64 28.76 29.91
C LEU A 370 -22.33 29.35 30.46
N PRO A 371 -22.37 30.47 31.22
CA PRO A 371 -21.18 30.96 31.89
C PRO A 371 -20.70 29.99 32.97
N ILE A 372 -19.39 29.80 33.09
CA ILE A 372 -18.78 28.91 34.09
C ILE A 372 -19.25 29.24 35.51
N SER A 373 -19.34 30.53 35.86
CA SER A 373 -19.86 31.01 37.15
C SER A 373 -21.33 30.69 37.41
N VAL A 374 -22.14 30.43 36.37
CA VAL A 374 -23.51 29.93 36.50
C VAL A 374 -23.49 28.42 36.70
N MET A 375 -22.65 27.68 35.98
CA MET A 375 -22.47 26.23 36.19
C MET A 375 -21.95 25.91 37.60
N GLU A 376 -21.03 26.71 38.15
CA GLU A 376 -20.57 26.63 39.53
C GLU A 376 -21.66 26.94 40.58
N GLN A 377 -22.62 27.80 40.24
CA GLN A 377 -23.77 28.09 41.11
C GLN A 377 -24.85 27.02 41.01
N MET A 378 -25.06 26.44 39.83
CA MET A 378 -25.93 25.28 39.64
C MET A 378 -25.35 24.07 40.38
N PHE A 379 -24.06 23.77 40.22
CA PHE A 379 -23.38 22.67 40.93
C PHE A 379 -23.52 22.79 42.45
N ARG A 380 -23.32 23.99 43.02
CA ARG A 380 -23.53 24.28 44.46
C ARG A 380 -24.98 24.24 44.93
N ARG A 381 -25.96 24.11 44.03
CA ARG A 381 -27.40 23.94 44.33
C ARG A 381 -27.93 22.54 44.00
N ILE A 382 -27.25 21.81 43.11
CA ILE A 382 -27.46 20.39 42.82
C ILE A 382 -26.82 19.54 43.91
N GLN A 383 -25.65 19.96 44.43
CA GLN A 383 -25.30 19.64 45.79
C GLN A 383 -26.43 20.13 46.70
N PRO A 384 -27.03 19.26 47.53
CA PRO A 384 -28.06 19.67 48.47
C PRO A 384 -27.50 20.68 49.50
N PRO A 385 -28.32 21.18 50.43
CA PRO A 385 -27.84 21.67 51.73
C PRO A 385 -27.29 20.50 52.59
N THR A 386 -26.41 19.68 51.99
CA THR A 386 -25.73 18.50 52.54
C THR A 386 -26.64 17.30 52.98
N SER A 387 -27.65 16.85 52.18
CA SER A 387 -28.39 15.53 52.27
C SER A 387 -29.42 15.18 51.10
N ALA A 388 -29.86 13.91 50.80
CA ALA A 388 -30.15 13.25 49.45
C ALA A 388 -31.60 12.78 48.86
N THR A 389 -31.81 12.56 47.49
CA THR A 389 -32.60 11.53 46.59
C THR A 389 -34.12 11.48 45.99
N ARG A 390 -34.34 11.03 44.67
CA ARG A 390 -35.42 10.13 43.93
C ARG A 390 -36.51 10.55 42.79
N SER A 391 -37.30 9.62 42.11
CA SER A 391 -38.02 9.71 40.71
C SER A 391 -39.23 8.72 40.27
N SER A 392 -39.94 8.81 39.05
CA SER A 392 -41.24 8.10 38.56
C SER A 392 -41.63 7.93 36.97
N GLU A 393 -42.83 7.40 36.48
CA GLU A 393 -43.50 7.57 35.08
C GLU A 393 -44.70 6.62 34.46
N PRO A 394 -45.18 6.64 33.12
CA PRO A 394 -46.62 6.45 32.57
C PRO A 394 -47.04 5.62 31.20
N VAL A 395 -48.17 5.94 30.43
CA VAL A 395 -48.83 5.58 29.02
C VAL A 395 -50.02 4.48 28.84
N ASP A 396 -50.92 4.14 27.81
CA ASP A 396 -51.37 4.29 26.31
C ASP A 396 -52.88 3.71 25.99
N ARG A 397 -53.70 3.43 24.87
CA ARG A 397 -53.80 3.37 23.32
C ARG A 397 -55.25 3.03 22.61
N CYS A 398 -55.57 3.32 21.27
CA CYS A 398 -56.42 2.58 20.18
C CYS A 398 -57.73 3.12 19.38
N LEU A 399 -58.15 2.51 18.22
CA LEU A 399 -59.13 2.97 17.13
C LEU A 399 -60.02 1.85 16.42
N PHE A 400 -61.19 2.13 15.77
CA PHE A 400 -61.93 1.22 14.82
C PHE A 400 -62.90 1.93 13.80
N ARG A 401 -63.38 1.23 12.73
CA ARG A 401 -64.39 1.68 11.71
C ARG A 401 -65.65 0.78 11.67
N SER A 402 -66.83 1.34 11.37
CA SER A 402 -67.80 0.84 10.34
C SER A 402 -69.13 1.62 10.33
N PHE A 403 -69.74 1.70 9.13
CA PHE A 403 -71.02 2.34 8.76
C PHE A 403 -71.11 3.87 8.87
#